data_AF-A0A232LMP6-F1
#
_entry.id   AF-A0A232LMP6-F1
#
_cell.length_a   1.000
_cell.length_b   1.000
_cell.length_c   1.000
_cell.angle_alpha   90.00
_cell.angle_beta   90.00
_cell.angle_gamma   90.00
#
_symmetry.space_group_name_H-M   'P 1'
#
loop_
_entity.id
_entity.type
_entity.pdbx_description
1 polymer ?
#
loop_
_entity_poly.entity_id
_entity_poly.type
_entity_poly.pdbx_seq_one_letter_code
_entity_poly.pdbx_strand_id
1 'polypeptide(L)' 'MADNNIQTLLQKPRQDCTEYEIAQIEEWELSNGPLSLLQTAVRSNTQVLISLRSNRKLLARVKAFDRHSNMYVEL' A
#
# COMPACT_ATOMS: atom_id res chain seq x y z
N MET A 1 9.65 14.98 -14.18
CA MET A 1 10.84 15.56 -13.50
C MET A 1 10.87 15.26 -11.98
N ALA A 2 9.93 14.48 -11.42
CA ALA A 2 9.95 14.07 -10.00
C ALA A 2 10.53 12.66 -9.77
N ASP A 3 10.50 11.80 -10.79
CA ASP A 3 10.80 10.35 -10.65
C ASP A 3 12.29 10.04 -10.38
N ASN A 4 13.20 10.95 -10.77
CA ASN A 4 14.65 10.74 -10.61
C ASN A 4 15.12 10.78 -9.14
N ASN A 5 14.35 11.35 -8.22
CA ASN A 5 14.72 11.43 -6.81
C ASN A 5 14.28 10.22 -5.98
N ILE A 6 13.25 9.48 -6.39
CA ILE A 6 12.77 8.34 -5.59
C ILE A 6 13.68 7.13 -5.78
N GLN A 7 14.19 6.91 -6.99
CA GLN A 7 15.13 5.81 -7.24
C GLN A 7 16.44 5.95 -6.46
N THR A 8 16.93 7.18 -6.27
CA THR A 8 18.11 7.45 -5.46
C THR A 8 17.82 7.29 -3.96
N LEU A 9 16.62 7.68 -3.50
CA LEU A 9 16.17 7.47 -2.12
C LEU A 9 15.95 5.99 -1.77
N LEU A 10 15.50 5.17 -2.73
CA LEU A 10 15.35 3.72 -2.55
C LEU A 10 16.69 2.97 -2.40
N GLN A 11 17.76 3.51 -3.00
CA GLN A 11 19.11 2.94 -2.88
C GLN A 11 19.82 3.35 -1.58
N LYS A 12 19.34 4.42 -0.93
CA LYS A 12 19.88 4.90 0.34
C LYS A 12 19.38 4.02 1.49
N PRO A 13 20.23 3.65 2.45
CA PRO A 13 19.78 2.91 3.62
C PRO A 13 18.75 3.73 4.41
N ARG A 14 17.65 3.09 4.84
CA ARG A 14 16.54 3.73 5.57
C ARG A 14 16.98 4.48 6.85
N GLN A 15 18.12 4.12 7.43
CA GLN A 15 18.68 4.75 8.63
C GLN A 15 19.15 6.20 8.39
N ASP A 16 19.52 6.53 7.16
CA ASP A 16 20.05 7.84 6.80
C ASP A 16 18.98 8.76 6.20
N CYS A 17 17.75 8.27 6.08
CA CYS A 17 16.62 9.01 5.52
C CYS A 17 15.89 9.79 6.61
N THR A 18 15.48 11.01 6.28
CA THR A 18 14.60 11.82 7.11
C THR A 18 13.17 11.23 7.13
N GLU A 19 12.37 11.57 8.14
CA GLU A 19 10.97 11.10 8.23
C GLU A 19 10.15 11.46 6.99
N TYR A 20 10.41 12.64 6.40
CA TYR A 20 9.76 13.06 5.16
C TYR A 20 10.12 12.18 3.97
N GLU A 21 11.40 11.85 3.80
CA GLU A 21 11.87 10.95 2.74
C GLU A 21 11.30 9.54 2.91
N ILE A 22 11.21 9.05 4.15
CA ILE A 22 10.59 7.75 4.44
C ILE A 22 9.12 7.74 4.04
N ALA A 23 8.36 8.80 4.35
CA ALA A 23 6.96 8.91 3.95
C ALA A 23 6.79 8.89 2.42
N GLN A 24 7.68 9.57 1.69
CA GLN A 24 7.68 9.58 0.22
C GLN A 24 8.01 8.19 -0.36
N ILE A 25 8.98 7.49 0.22
CA ILE A 25 9.30 6.11 -0.16
C ILE A 25 8.10 5.20 0.08
N GLU A 26 7.45 5.29 1.25
CA GLU A 26 6.29 4.45 1.58
C GLU A 26 5.11 4.73 0.63
N GLU A 27 4.82 5.99 0.31
CA GLU A 27 3.76 6.35 -0.65
C GLU A 27 4.04 5.81 -2.05
N TRP A 28 5.30 5.86 -2.48
CA TRP A 28 5.73 5.29 -3.76
C TRP A 28 5.65 3.76 -3.76
N GLU A 29 6.10 3.09 -2.68
CA GLU A 29 6.01 1.63 -2.50
C GLU A 29 4.55 1.16 -2.51
N LEU A 30 3.63 1.93 -1.90
CA LEU A 30 2.19 1.65 -1.91
C LEU A 30 1.59 1.79 -3.32
N SER A 31 2.07 2.74 -4.12
CA SER A 31 1.51 3.05 -5.43
C SER A 31 2.10 2.21 -6.57
N ASN A 32 3.36 1.80 -6.46
CA ASN A 32 4.09 1.07 -7.50
C ASN A 32 4.47 -0.37 -7.12
N GLY A 33 4.22 -0.76 -5.86
CA GLY A 33 4.48 -2.11 -5.35
C GLY A 33 3.27 -3.05 -5.44
N PRO A 34 3.35 -4.23 -4.80
CA PRO A 34 2.28 -5.23 -4.82
C PRO A 34 0.98 -4.77 -4.13
N LEU A 35 1.08 -3.81 -3.18
CA LEU A 35 -0.09 -3.24 -2.51
C LEU A 35 -0.87 -2.24 -3.39
N SER A 36 -0.34 -1.85 -4.54
CA SER A 36 -1.03 -0.99 -5.52
C SER A 36 -2.37 -1.57 -5.95
N LEU A 37 -2.50 -2.90 -5.97
CA LEU A 37 -3.76 -3.59 -6.25
C LEU A 37 -4.87 -3.20 -5.25
N LEU A 38 -4.55 -3.08 -3.97
CA LEU A 38 -5.49 -2.63 -2.95
C LEU A 38 -5.83 -1.15 -3.13
N GLN A 39 -4.86 -0.32 -3.52
CA GLN A 39 -5.10 1.09 -3.84
C GLN A 39 -6.05 1.24 -5.03
N THR A 40 -5.89 0.43 -6.08
CA THR A 40 -6.84 0.36 -7.19
C THR A 40 -8.20 -0.09 -6.70
N ALA A 41 -8.29 -1.16 -5.91
CA ALA A 41 -9.56 -1.69 -5.40
C ALA A 41 -10.35 -0.67 -4.56
N VAL A 42 -9.66 0.13 -3.73
CA VAL A 42 -10.27 1.24 -2.97
C VAL A 42 -10.81 2.31 -3.92
N ARG A 43 -10.00 2.76 -4.89
CA ARG A 43 -10.40 3.81 -5.85
C ARG A 43 -11.55 3.40 -6.75
N SER A 44 -11.55 2.16 -7.24
CA SER A 44 -12.61 1.61 -8.08
C SER A 44 -13.79 1.07 -7.29
N ASN A 45 -13.72 1.11 -5.95
CA ASN A 45 -14.69 0.52 -5.03
C ASN A 45 -15.04 -0.93 -5.41
N THR A 46 -14.05 -1.70 -5.88
CA THR A 46 -14.25 -3.08 -6.36
C THR A 46 -14.34 -4.05 -5.20
N GLN A 47 -15.18 -5.08 -5.35
CA GLN A 47 -15.31 -6.13 -4.35
C GLN A 47 -14.09 -7.06 -4.40
N VAL A 48 -13.53 -7.35 -3.23
CA VAL A 48 -12.34 -8.20 -3.08
C VAL A 48 -12.67 -9.42 -2.23
N LEU A 49 -12.06 -10.56 -2.58
CA LEU A 49 -12.12 -11.78 -1.80
C LEU A 49 -10.83 -11.94 -0.99
N ILE A 50 -10.93 -11.88 0.32
CA ILE A 50 -9.80 -11.98 1.26
C ILE A 50 -9.83 -13.35 1.92
N SER A 51 -8.78 -14.14 1.75
CA SER A 51 -8.60 -15.40 2.46
C SER A 51 -7.90 -15.15 3.79
N LEU A 52 -8.60 -15.40 4.90
CA LEU A 52 -8.05 -15.21 6.24
C LEU A 52 -7.29 -16.45 6.70
N ARG A 53 -6.32 -16.27 7.62
CA ARG A 53 -5.59 -17.38 8.27
C ARG A 53 -6.51 -18.33 9.06
N SER A 54 -7.70 -17.87 9.43
CA SER A 54 -8.75 -18.67 10.08
C SER A 54 -9.51 -19.60 9.12
N ASN A 55 -9.04 -19.77 7.87
CA ASN A 55 -9.68 -20.55 6.81
C ASN A 55 -11.10 -20.07 6.46
N ARG A 56 -11.39 -18.80 6.76
CA ARG A 56 -12.61 -18.11 6.32
C ARG A 56 -12.29 -17.20 5.15
N LYS A 57 -13.22 -17.10 4.21
CA LYS A 57 -13.13 -16.19 3.08
C LYS A 57 -14.08 -15.01 3.34
N LEU A 58 -13.57 -13.80 3.27
CA LEU A 58 -14.32 -12.57 3.42
C LEU A 58 -14.48 -11.93 2.04
N LEU A 59 -15.72 -11.72 1.60
CA LEU A 59 -16.03 -10.96 0.39
C LEU A 59 -16.49 -9.57 0.84
N ALA A 60 -15.71 -8.54 0.56
CA ALA A 60 -15.97 -7.18 1.07
C ALA A 60 -15.40 -6.11 0.12
N ARG A 61 -15.73 -4.84 0.36
CA ARG A 61 -15.11 -3.69 -0.32
C ARG A 61 -14.15 -3.00 0.64
N VAL A 62 -12.94 -2.69 0.18
CA VAL A 62 -11.93 -2.01 1.02
C VAL A 62 -12.15 -0.51 0.93
N LYS A 63 -12.15 0.17 2.08
CA LYS A 63 -12.25 1.63 2.18
C LYS A 63 -10.93 2.30 2.51
N ALA A 64 -10.13 1.66 3.35
CA ALA A 64 -8.80 2.12 3.71
C ALA A 64 -7.92 0.90 3.98
N PHE A 65 -6.63 1.05 3.76
CA PHE A 65 -5.62 0.05 4.10
C PHE A 65 -4.34 0.75 4.55
N ASP A 66 -3.47 0.03 5.24
CA ASP A 66 -2.14 0.51 5.62
C ASP A 66 -1.01 -0.37 5.04
N ARG A 67 0.23 0.02 5.33
CA ARG A 67 1.44 -0.73 4.93
C ARG A 67 1.55 -2.14 5.52
N HIS A 68 0.80 -2.44 6.59
CA HIS A 68 0.79 -3.75 7.25
C HIS A 68 -0.34 -4.66 6.72
N SER A 69 -1.06 -4.21 5.69
CA SER A 69 -2.25 -4.88 5.16
C SER A 69 -3.41 -4.97 6.16
N ASN A 70 -3.44 -4.12 7.19
CA ASN A 70 -4.67 -3.92 7.95
C ASN A 70 -5.65 -3.15 7.07
N MET A 71 -6.90 -3.57 7.05
CA MET A 71 -7.91 -3.03 6.15
C MET A 71 -9.16 -2.64 6.92
N TYR A 72 -9.70 -1.47 6.60
CA TYR A 72 -11.07 -1.11 6.94
C TYR A 72 -11.96 -1.50 5.75
N VAL A 73 -12.94 -2.35 6.02
CA VAL A 73 -13.79 -2.98 5.00
C VAL A 73 -15.26 -2.70 5.30
N GLU A 74 -16.05 -2.54 4.23
CA GLU A 74 -17.50 -2.51 4.29
C GLU A 74 -18.09 -3.73 3.56
N LEU A 75 -19.26 -4.18 4.01
CA LEU A 75 -20.03 -5.27 3.40
C LEU A 75 -21.01 -4.72 2.35
#